data_AF-A0AAW3V062-F1
#
_entry.id   AF-A0AAW3V062-F1
#
_cell.length_a   1.000
_cell.length_b   1.000
_cell.length_c   1.000
_cell.angle_alpha   90.00
_cell.angle_beta   90.00
_cell.angle_gamma   90.00
#
_symmetry.space_group_name_H-M   'P 1'
#
loop_
_entity.id
_entity.type
_entity.pdbx_description
1 polymer ?
#
loop_
_entity_poly.entity_id
_entity_poly.type
_entity_poly.pdbx_seq_one_letter_code
_entity_poly.pdbx_strand_id
1 'polypeptide(L)' 'MDLTQFARVGDTVECQVRMPQPGTIRLQLLTPEASAHANDLLMDQSSGWKLVPSNREKRVAE' A
#
# COMPACT_ATOMS: atom_id res chain seq x y z
N MET A 1 5.59 -18.52 4.77
CA MET A 1 5.59 -17.09 4.44
C MET A 1 4.30 -16.81 3.69
N ASP A 2 3.43 -16.01 4.27
CA ASP A 2 2.16 -15.65 3.64
C ASP A 2 2.43 -14.58 2.57
N LEU A 3 2.39 -14.97 1.30
CA LEU A 3 2.75 -14.14 0.16
C LEU A 3 1.72 -13.04 -0.16
N THR A 4 0.62 -12.97 0.60
CA THR A 4 -0.46 -11.97 0.42
C THR A 4 -0.09 -10.58 0.93
N GLN A 5 1.04 -10.44 1.62
CA GLN A 5 1.47 -9.18 2.24
C GLN A 5 2.47 -8.37 1.41
N PHE A 6 2.92 -8.89 0.26
CA PHE A 6 3.88 -8.20 -0.59
C PHE A 6 3.19 -7.32 -1.62
N ALA A 7 3.59 -6.07 -1.68
CA ALA A 7 3.18 -5.11 -2.69
C ALA A 7 3.80 -5.44 -4.06
N ARG A 8 3.01 -5.25 -5.11
CA ARG A 8 3.39 -5.45 -6.51
C ARG A 8 3.18 -4.18 -7.33
N VAL A 9 3.75 -4.17 -8.54
CA VAL A 9 3.49 -3.10 -9.50
C VAL A 9 1.98 -3.04 -9.81
N GLY A 10 1.41 -1.86 -9.70
CA GLY A 10 -0.01 -1.59 -9.85
C GLY A 10 -0.77 -1.46 -8.52
N ASP A 11 -0.22 -1.98 -7.42
CA ASP A 11 -0.84 -1.86 -6.10
C ASP A 11 -0.74 -0.43 -5.55
N THR A 12 -1.58 -0.14 -4.56
CA THR A 12 -1.54 1.12 -3.83
C THR A 12 -1.20 0.85 -2.38
N VAL A 13 -0.26 1.62 -1.84
CA VAL A 13 0.03 1.66 -0.40
C VAL A 13 -0.48 2.97 0.19
N GLU A 14 -0.88 2.93 1.45
CA GLU A 14 -1.32 4.12 2.17
C GLU A 14 -0.66 4.26 3.55
N CYS A 15 -0.51 5.50 4.00
CA CYS A 15 0.00 5.84 5.32
C CYS A 15 -0.80 7.00 5.91
N GLN A 16 -1.06 6.93 7.22
CA GLN A 16 -1.69 8.01 7.96
C GLN A 16 -0.65 8.99 8.46
N VAL A 17 -0.75 10.23 8.01
CA VAL A 17 0.07 11.35 8.46
C VAL A 17 -0.70 12.10 9.54
N ARG A 18 -0.02 12.48 10.62
CA ARG A 18 -0.62 13.26 11.74
C ARG A 18 -0.14 14.71 11.77
N MET A 19 1.01 15.01 11.18
CA MET A 19 1.64 16.33 11.13
C MET A 19 2.28 16.57 9.75
N PRO A 20 2.26 17.80 9.20
CA PRO A 20 1.70 19.02 9.79
C PRO A 20 0.16 19.06 9.77
N GLN A 21 -0.49 18.27 8.93
CA GLN A 21 -1.95 18.10 8.94
C GLN A 21 -2.33 16.62 8.93
N PRO A 22 -3.33 16.21 9.72
CA PRO A 22 -3.85 14.85 9.68
C PRO A 22 -4.43 14.51 8.30
N GLY A 23 -4.02 13.37 7.74
CA GLY A 23 -4.51 12.91 6.44
C GLY A 23 -3.98 11.54 6.06
N THR A 24 -4.44 11.03 4.93
CA THR A 24 -3.96 9.76 4.36
C THR A 24 -3.21 10.07 3.08
N ILE A 25 -1.94 9.67 3.02
CA ILE A 25 -1.18 9.65 1.78
C ILE A 25 -1.39 8.30 1.11
N ARG A 26 -1.71 8.32 -0.18
CA ARG A 26 -1.86 7.12 -1.01
C ARG A 26 -0.87 7.20 -2.16
N LEU A 27 -0.19 6.10 -2.42
CA LEU A 27 0.83 6.02 -3.47
C LEU A 27 0.63 4.74 -4.29
N GLN A 28 0.50 4.90 -5.60
CA GLN A 28 0.44 3.77 -6.52
C GLN A 28 1.85 3.39 -6.96
N LEU A 29 2.15 2.09 -6.93
CA LEU A 29 3.46 1.54 -7.26
C LEU A 29 3.54 1.32 -8.76
N LEU A 30 4.25 2.19 -9.47
CA LEU A 30 4.31 2.15 -10.94
C LEU A 30 5.52 1.39 -11.48
N THR A 31 6.54 1.13 -10.65
CA THR A 31 7.76 0.44 -11.07
C THR A 31 8.13 -0.72 -10.14
N PRO A 32 8.92 -1.69 -10.60
CA PRO A 32 9.41 -2.78 -9.76
C PRO A 32 10.21 -2.29 -8.55
N GLU A 33 11.01 -1.25 -8.71
CA GLU A 33 11.84 -0.66 -7.64
C GLU A 33 10.96 -0.02 -6.58
N ALA A 34 9.90 0.69 -6.98
CA ALA A 34 8.91 1.23 -6.05
C ALA A 34 8.23 0.12 -5.25
N SER A 35 7.93 -1.00 -5.90
CA SER A 35 7.33 -2.17 -5.24
C SER A 35 8.29 -2.83 -4.25
N ALA A 36 9.56 -2.97 -4.61
CA ALA A 36 10.59 -3.47 -3.69
C ALA A 36 10.73 -2.56 -2.46
N HIS A 37 10.81 -1.24 -2.67
CA HIS A 37 10.91 -0.29 -1.59
C HIS A 37 9.67 -0.27 -0.69
N ALA A 38 8.48 -0.40 -1.29
CA ALA A 38 7.23 -0.52 -0.53
C ALA A 38 7.22 -1.79 0.32
N ASN A 39 7.78 -2.90 -0.16
CA ASN A 39 7.90 -4.11 0.63
C ASN A 39 8.80 -3.93 1.86
N ASP A 40 9.92 -3.22 1.73
CA ASP A 40 10.78 -2.89 2.88
C ASP A 40 9.99 -2.09 3.94
N LEU A 41 9.19 -1.12 3.50
CA LEU A 41 8.33 -0.32 4.38
C LEU A 41 7.22 -1.16 5.03
N LEU A 42 6.58 -2.06 4.29
CA LEU A 42 5.51 -2.91 4.81
C LEU A 42 6.02 -3.95 5.83
N MET A 43 7.30 -4.36 5.73
CA MET A 43 7.93 -5.23 6.71
C MET A 43 8.27 -4.52 8.02
N ASP A 44 8.53 -3.21 7.98
CA ASP A 44 8.75 -2.41 9.18
C ASP A 44 7.42 -2.02 9.84
N GLN A 45 7.14 -2.62 11.00
CA GLN A 45 5.93 -2.34 11.79
C GLN A 45 5.81 -0.88 12.25
N SER A 46 6.92 -0.13 12.25
CA SER A 46 6.95 1.28 12.67
C SER A 46 6.76 2.26 11.51
N SER A 47 6.77 1.77 10.26
CA SER A 47 6.71 2.63 9.06
C SER A 47 5.37 3.35 8.89
N GLY A 48 4.29 2.77 9.47
CA GLY A 48 2.93 3.27 9.34
C GLY A 48 2.29 3.02 7.96
N TRP A 49 3.01 2.41 7.02
CA TRP A 49 2.50 2.07 5.69
C TRP A 49 1.72 0.77 5.70
N LYS A 50 0.69 0.72 4.87
CA LYS A 50 -0.19 -0.46 4.70
C LYS A 50 -0.53 -0.64 3.24
N LEU A 51 -0.63 -1.89 2.80
CA LEU A 51 -1.14 -2.22 1.47
C LEU A 51 -2.65 -1.95 1.44
N VAL A 52 -3.11 -1.15 0.48
CA VAL A 52 -4.54 -0.94 0.27
C VAL A 52 -5.07 -2.15 -0.50
N PRO A 53 -6.07 -2.87 0.03
CA PRO A 53 -6.70 -3.92 -0.73
C PRO A 53 -7.35 -3.29 -1.97
N SER A 54 -6.82 -3.64 -3.14
CA SER A 54 -7.45 -3.33 -4.41
C SER A 54 -8.82 -4.00 -4.40
N ASN A 55 -9.85 -3.25 -4.02
CA ASN A 55 -11.22 -3.71 -3.95
C ASN A 55 -11.75 -3.90 -5.38
N ARG A 56 -11.22 -4.91 -6.08
CA ARG A 56 -11.66 -5.36 -7.40
C ARG A 56 -13.01 -6.11 -7.32
N GLU A 57 -13.56 -6.29 -6.12
CA GLU A 57 -14.78 -7.06 -5.83
C GLU A 57 -16.03 -6.23 -5.46
N LYS A 58 -16.14 -4.94 -5.84
CA LYS A 58 -17.43 -4.20 -5.67
C LYS A 58 -17.94 -3.46 -6.91
N ARG A 59 -17.61 -3.91 -8.13
CA ARG A 59 -18.27 -3.39 -9.36
C ARG A 59 -18.58 -4.46 -10.42
N VAL A 60 -19.03 -5.64 -9.99
CA VAL A 60 -19.84 -6.51 -10.85
C VAL A 60 -20.93 -7.12 -9.96
N ALA A 61 -22.18 -7.07 -10.42
CA ALA A 61 -23.45 -7.32 -9.71
C ALA A 61 -23.92 -6.13 -8.85
N GLU A 62 -25.03 -5.45 -9.13
CA GLU A 62 -26.14 -5.66 -10.07
C GLU A 62 -26.79 -4.29 -10.32
#